data_AF-A0A833TAZ1-F1
#
_entry.id   AF-A0A833TAZ1-F1
#
_cell.length_a   1.000
_cell.length_b   1.000
_cell.length_c   1.000
_cell.angle_alpha   90.00
_cell.angle_beta   90.00
_cell.angle_gamma   90.00
#
_symmetry.space_group_name_H-M   'P 1'
#
loop_
_entity.id
_entity.type
_entity.pdbx_description
1 polymer ?
#
loop_
_entity_poly.entity_id
_entity_poly.type
_entity_poly.pdbx_seq_one_letter_code
_entity_poly.pdbx_strand_id
1 'polypeptide(L)'
;MVDEAAWPDSIKMMVVAAHLRGAASTWFIRRFDVLQGVSFDALCIAIREQFRCPLDRLEISSTLGRTIKKANESYADFAHRLSTIAATMNDGEETKATAEDALSTFSKNA
;
A
#
# COMPACT_ATOMS: atom_id res chain seq x y z
N MET A 1 -25.68 19.39 -13.87
CA MET A 1 -24.50 18.96 -13.11
C MET A 1 -25.03 18.01 -12.06
N VAL A 2 -24.80 16.70 -12.22
CA VAL A 2 -25.24 15.71 -11.23
C VAL A 2 -24.17 15.73 -10.15
N ASP A 3 -24.51 16.22 -8.96
CA ASP A 3 -23.68 16.01 -7.79
C ASP A 3 -23.52 14.49 -7.63
N GLU A 4 -22.30 13.99 -7.82
CA GLU A 4 -21.95 12.63 -7.41
C GLU A 4 -22.20 12.55 -5.90
N ALA A 5 -23.34 11.99 -5.51
CA ALA A 5 -23.68 11.80 -4.11
C ALA A 5 -22.60 10.91 -3.47
N ALA A 6 -21.64 11.54 -2.81
CA ALA A 6 -20.55 10.86 -2.13
C ALA A 6 -21.14 9.81 -1.18
N TRP A 7 -20.70 8.57 -1.32
CA TRP A 7 -21.22 7.47 -0.51
C TRP A 7 -21.06 7.80 0.99
N PRO A 8 -22.05 7.44 1.83
CA PRO A 8 -21.89 7.48 3.27
C PRO A 8 -20.68 6.65 3.71
N ASP A 9 -20.00 7.09 4.76
CA ASP A 9 -18.81 6.42 5.27
C ASP A 9 -19.09 4.95 5.63
N SER A 10 -20.28 4.63 6.14
CA SER A 10 -20.72 3.25 6.40
C SER A 10 -20.65 2.36 5.15
N ILE A 11 -21.04 2.88 3.98
CA ILE A 11 -20.96 2.15 2.71
C ILE A 11 -19.50 1.97 2.30
N LYS A 12 -18.69 3.04 2.37
CA LYS A 12 -17.26 2.97 2.05
C LYS A 12 -16.53 1.94 2.92
N MET A 13 -16.83 1.91 4.22
CA MET A 13 -16.27 0.94 5.16
C MET A 13 -16.65 -0.49 4.81
N MET A 14 -17.92 -0.75 4.46
CA MET A 14 -18.36 -2.08 4.02
C MET A 14 -17.63 -2.54 2.75
N VAL A 15 -17.43 -1.63 1.80
CA VAL A 15 -16.68 -1.93 0.57
C VAL A 15 -15.24 -2.28 0.89
N VAL A 16 -14.56 -1.52 1.75
CA VAL A 16 -13.20 -1.85 2.21
C VAL A 16 -13.18 -3.22 2.88
N ALA A 17 -14.08 -3.46 3.84
CA ALA A 17 -14.17 -4.71 4.58
C ALA A 17 -14.31 -5.93 3.66
N ALA A 18 -15.10 -5.81 2.59
CA ALA A 18 -15.28 -6.87 1.60
C ALA A 18 -14.01 -7.20 0.79
N HIS A 19 -13.08 -6.24 0.66
CA HIS A 19 -11.81 -6.43 -0.05
C HIS A 19 -10.66 -6.88 0.87
N LEU A 20 -10.81 -6.75 2.19
CA LEU A 20 -9.79 -7.22 3.13
C LEU A 20 -9.70 -8.75 3.10
N ARG A 21 -8.47 -9.28 3.15
CA ARG A 21 -8.19 -10.72 3.20
C ARG A 21 -7.22 -11.07 4.33
N GLY A 22 -7.27 -12.32 4.77
CA GLY A 22 -6.33 -12.87 5.76
C GLY A 22 -6.27 -12.08 7.07
N ALA A 23 -5.06 -11.66 7.45
CA ALA A 23 -4.81 -10.93 8.70
C ALA A 23 -5.56 -9.59 8.77
N ALA A 24 -5.71 -8.89 7.63
CA ALA A 24 -6.42 -7.62 7.58
C ALA A 24 -7.93 -7.77 7.84
N SER A 25 -8.53 -8.80 7.25
CA SER A 25 -9.94 -9.14 7.51
C SER A 25 -10.16 -9.54 8.98
N THR A 26 -9.28 -10.38 9.53
CA THR A 26 -9.35 -10.80 10.93
C THR A 26 -9.22 -9.62 11.89
N TRP A 27 -8.29 -8.72 11.62
CA TRP A 27 -8.09 -7.49 12.40
C TRP A 27 -9.33 -6.59 12.37
N PHE A 28 -9.92 -6.41 11.17
CA PHE A 28 -11.11 -5.58 10.99
C PHE A 28 -12.31 -6.13 11.78
N ILE A 29 -12.58 -7.43 11.68
CA ILE A 29 -13.68 -8.09 12.41
C ILE A 29 -13.51 -7.95 13.93
N ARG A 30 -12.28 -8.13 14.45
CA ARG A 30 -12.00 -8.04 15.89
C ARG A 30 -12.16 -6.61 16.45
N ARG A 31 -12.03 -5.60 15.61
CA ARG A 31 -12.14 -4.18 16.01
C ARG A 31 -13.42 -3.52 15.51
N PHE A 32 -14.34 -4.29 14.94
CA PHE A 32 -15.52 -3.77 14.26
C PHE A 32 -16.32 -2.80 15.13
N ASP A 33 -16.57 -3.14 16.39
CA ASP A 33 -17.34 -2.31 17.33
C ASP A 33 -16.69 -0.93 17.56
N VAL A 34 -15.36 -0.87 17.56
CA VAL A 34 -14.60 0.39 17.70
C VAL A 34 -14.58 1.15 16.36
N LEU A 35 -14.48 0.44 15.24
CA LEU A 35 -14.37 1.00 13.90
C LEU A 35 -15.71 1.49 13.33
N GLN A 36 -16.86 1.03 13.83
CA GLN A 36 -18.17 1.51 13.40
C GLN A 36 -18.43 2.99 13.75
N GLY A 37 -17.76 3.50 14.80
CA GLY A 37 -17.95 4.87 15.29
C GLY A 37 -16.98 5.90 14.71
N VAL A 38 -16.03 5.50 13.86
CA VAL A 38 -15.02 6.40 13.29
C VAL A 38 -15.40 6.87 11.88
N SER A 39 -14.75 7.92 11.38
CA SER A 39 -14.89 8.32 9.97
C SER A 39 -14.18 7.34 9.05
N PHE A 40 -14.53 7.35 7.76
CA PHE A 40 -13.82 6.55 6.77
C PHE A 40 -12.32 6.88 6.71
N ASP A 41 -11.99 8.17 6.82
CA ASP A 41 -10.60 8.64 6.86
C ASP A 41 -9.82 8.05 8.06
N ALA A 42 -10.43 8.04 9.24
CA ALA A 42 -9.83 7.44 10.43
C ALA A 42 -9.64 5.92 10.28
N LEU A 43 -10.56 5.22 9.59
CA LEU A 43 -10.38 3.79 9.25
C LEU A 43 -9.17 3.61 8.32
N CYS A 44 -9.03 4.42 7.27
CA CYS A 44 -7.91 4.36 6.33
C CYS A 44 -6.58 4.56 7.06
N ILE A 45 -6.49 5.56 7.94
CA ILE A 45 -5.30 5.80 8.78
C ILE A 45 -5.02 4.58 9.67
N ALA A 46 -6.03 4.03 10.33
CA ALA A 46 -5.85 2.87 11.21
C ALA A 46 -5.37 1.62 10.47
N ILE A 47 -5.90 1.36 9.26
CA ILE A 47 -5.43 0.27 8.40
C ILE A 47 -3.98 0.50 8.00
N ARG A 48 -3.64 1.71 7.56
CA ARG A 48 -2.28 2.07 7.16
C ARG A 48 -1.30 1.89 8.31
N GLU A 49 -1.59 2.42 9.49
CA GLU A 49 -0.73 2.28 10.67
C GLU A 49 -0.58 0.82 11.12
N GLN A 50 -1.63 0.01 11.01
CA GLN A 50 -1.59 -1.38 11.42
C GLN A 50 -0.77 -2.27 10.48
N PHE A 51 -0.84 -2.00 9.18
CA PHE A 51 -0.28 -2.84 8.12
C PHE A 51 0.87 -2.18 7.35
N ARG A 52 1.36 -1.02 7.80
CA ARG A 52 2.55 -0.40 7.22
C ARG A 52 3.75 -1.32 7.34
N CYS A 53 4.69 -1.13 6.43
CA CYS A 53 5.98 -1.81 6.52
C CYS A 53 6.68 -1.42 7.83
N PRO A 54 7.14 -2.39 8.63
CA PRO A 54 7.84 -2.11 9.87
C PRO A 54 9.30 -1.66 9.65
N LEU A 55 9.81 -1.82 8.43
CA LEU A 55 11.18 -1.48 8.08
C LEU A 55 11.36 0.03 7.99
N ASP A 56 12.52 0.51 8.43
CA ASP A 56 12.86 1.91 8.25
C ASP A 56 13.22 2.23 6.78
N ARG A 57 13.32 3.53 6.49
CA ARG A 57 13.60 4.00 5.13
C ARG A 57 14.95 3.50 4.59
N LEU A 58 15.95 3.30 5.45
CA LEU A 58 17.27 2.83 5.06
C LEU A 58 17.21 1.33 4.69
N GLU A 59 16.50 0.53 5.48
CA GLU A 59 16.26 -0.89 5.23
C GLU A 59 15.47 -1.12 3.94
N ILE A 60 14.45 -0.29 3.68
CA ILE A 60 13.68 -0.33 2.43
C ILE A 60 14.57 0.06 1.25
N SER A 61 15.34 1.14 1.35
CA SER A 61 16.29 1.56 0.30
C SER A 61 17.35 0.50 0.02
N SER A 62 17.90 -0.14 1.06
CA SER A 62 18.83 -1.25 0.91
C SER A 62 18.18 -2.46 0.24
N THR A 63 16.91 -2.75 0.55
CA THR A 63 16.16 -3.83 -0.08
C THR A 63 15.94 -3.53 -1.56
N LEU A 64 15.53 -2.31 -1.88
CA LEU A 64 15.33 -1.85 -3.25
C LEU A 64 16.62 -2.04 -4.06
N GLY A 65 17.75 -1.48 -3.61
CA GLY A 65 19.02 -1.54 -4.34
C GLY A 65 19.57 -2.95 -4.56
N ARG A 66 19.20 -3.92 -3.71
CA ARG A 66 19.59 -5.35 -3.84
C ARG A 66 18.60 -6.18 -4.65
N THR A 67 17.46 -5.60 -5.04
CA THR A 67 16.41 -6.34 -5.74
C THR A 67 16.81 -6.55 -7.20
N ILE A 68 16.91 -7.81 -7.58
CA ILE A 68 17.22 -8.25 -8.96
C ILE A 68 15.99 -8.85 -9.63
N LYS A 69 15.97 -8.76 -10.96
CA LYS A 69 14.95 -9.41 -11.79
C LYS A 69 15.04 -10.92 -11.64
N LYS A 70 13.90 -11.58 -11.44
CA LYS A 70 13.85 -13.05 -11.41
C LYS A 70 13.87 -13.60 -12.83
N ALA A 71 14.41 -14.81 -13.01
CA ALA A 71 14.53 -15.46 -14.33
C ALA A 71 13.19 -15.57 -15.07
N ASN A 72 12.10 -15.89 -14.34
CA ASN A 72 10.75 -16.10 -14.91
C ASN A 72 9.82 -14.89 -14.77
N GLU A 73 10.34 -13.73 -14.36
CA GLU A 73 9.56 -12.50 -14.17
C GLU A 73 9.62 -11.65 -15.44
N SER A 74 8.53 -11.00 -15.84
CA SER A 74 8.57 -10.04 -16.95
C SER A 74 9.22 -8.72 -16.51
N TYR A 75 9.69 -7.90 -17.45
CA TYR A 75 10.19 -6.56 -17.09
C TYR A 75 9.12 -5.66 -16.48
N ALA A 76 7.86 -5.82 -16.90
CA ALA A 76 6.74 -5.07 -16.34
C ALA A 76 6.48 -5.47 -14.88
N ASP A 77 6.47 -6.76 -14.57
CA ASP A 77 6.31 -7.27 -13.21
C ASP A 77 7.48 -6.85 -12.32
N PHE A 78 8.70 -6.88 -12.87
CA PHE A 78 9.89 -6.44 -12.15
C PHE A 78 9.84 -4.94 -11.82
N ALA A 79 9.49 -4.10 -12.80
CA ALA A 79 9.32 -2.66 -12.60
C ALA A 79 8.23 -2.37 -11.56
N HIS A 80 7.08 -3.06 -11.66
CA HIS A 80 5.99 -2.91 -10.70
C HIS A 80 6.42 -3.30 -9.27
N ARG A 81 7.20 -4.38 -9.13
CA ARG A 81 7.74 -4.81 -7.83
C ARG A 81 8.70 -3.78 -7.24
N LEU A 82 9.58 -3.18 -8.05
CA LEU A 82 10.46 -2.10 -7.60
C LEU A 82 9.67 -0.85 -7.18
N SER A 83 8.67 -0.43 -7.96
CA SER A 83 7.79 0.69 -7.59
C SER A 83 7.07 0.44 -6.27
N THR A 84 6.59 -0.78 -6.04
CA THR A 84 5.93 -1.17 -4.78
C THR A 84 6.86 -1.08 -3.59
N ILE A 85 8.10 -1.60 -3.73
CA ILE A 85 9.13 -1.50 -2.68
C ILE A 85 9.48 -0.03 -2.42
N ALA A 86 9.64 0.77 -3.47
CA ALA A 86 10.00 2.17 -3.32
C ALA A 86 8.89 3.02 -2.69
N ALA A 87 7.63 2.84 -3.11
CA ALA A 87 6.48 3.52 -2.54
C ALA A 87 6.29 3.21 -1.05
N THR A 88 6.74 2.04 -0.59
CA THR A 88 6.75 1.68 0.84
C THR A 88 7.57 2.66 1.69
N MET A 89 8.55 3.36 1.11
CA MET A 89 9.29 4.43 1.81
C MET A 89 8.43 5.65 2.17
N ASN A 90 7.26 5.77 1.56
CA ASN A 90 6.31 6.86 1.75
C ASN A 90 4.91 6.29 2.07
N ASP A 91 4.85 5.34 3.01
CA ASP A 91 3.61 4.69 3.47
C ASP A 91 2.76 4.04 2.35
N GLY A 92 3.41 3.63 1.26
CA GLY A 92 2.76 3.02 0.09
C GLY A 92 2.32 4.02 -0.98
N GLU A 93 2.55 5.32 -0.78
CA GLU A 93 2.22 6.36 -1.76
C GLU A 93 3.38 6.57 -2.75
N GLU A 94 3.05 6.52 -4.04
CA GLU A 94 4.03 6.78 -5.09
C GLU A 94 4.32 8.27 -5.20
N THR A 95 5.60 8.62 -5.13
CA THR A 95 6.10 9.98 -5.38
C THR A 95 7.10 9.96 -6.52
N LYS A 96 7.39 11.15 -7.07
CA LYS A 96 8.44 11.30 -8.07
C LYS A 96 9.79 10.74 -7.57
N ALA A 97 10.14 10.98 -6.31
CA ALA A 97 11.40 10.50 -5.74
C ALA A 97 11.44 8.96 -5.66
N THR A 98 10.36 8.32 -5.17
CA THR A 98 10.29 6.85 -5.09
C THR A 98 10.27 6.21 -6.48
N ALA A 99 9.63 6.85 -7.46
CA ALA A 99 9.64 6.39 -8.85
C ALA A 99 11.04 6.49 -9.49
N GLU A 100 11.77 7.58 -9.22
CA GLU A 100 13.16 7.74 -9.67
C GLU A 100 14.11 6.71 -9.04
N ASP A 101 13.94 6.41 -7.74
CA ASP A 101 14.70 5.37 -7.05
C ASP A 101 14.42 3.97 -7.63
N ALA A 102 13.15 3.67 -7.91
CA ALA A 102 12.74 2.43 -8.56
C ALA A 102 13.33 2.31 -9.98
N LEU A 103 13.29 3.38 -10.77
CA LEU A 103 13.85 3.42 -12.12
C LEU A 103 15.38 3.26 -12.11
N SER A 104 16.08 3.97 -11.22
CA SER A 104 17.53 3.86 -11.03
C SER A 104 17.96 2.42 -10.72
N THR A 105 17.16 1.73 -9.90
CA THR A 105 17.39 0.32 -9.55
C THR A 105 17.07 -0.60 -10.72
N PHE A 106 15.96 -0.37 -11.42
CA PHE A 106 15.59 -1.11 -12.61
C PHE A 106 16.73 -1.07 -13.64
N SER A 107 17.24 0.12 -13.96
CA SER A 107 18.33 0.25 -14.94
C SER A 107 19.63 -0.47 -14.56
N LYS A 108 19.87 -0.71 -13.27
CA LYS A 108 21.07 -1.42 -12.77
C LYS A 108 20.90 -2.93 -12.72
N ASN A 109 19.68 -3.40 -12.43
CA ASN A 109 19.41 -4.77 -12.00
C ASN A 109 18.40 -5.53 -12.89
N ALA A 110 17.97 -4.92 -14.00
CA ALA A 110 17.05 -5.51 -14.99
C ALA A 110 17.72 -6.59 -15.84
#